data_AF-A0A846NMF6-F1
#
_entry.id   AF-A0A846NMF6-F1
#
_cell.length_a   1.000
_cell.length_b   1.000
_cell.length_c   1.000
_cell.angle_alpha   90.00
_cell.angle_beta   90.00
_cell.angle_gamma   90.00
#
_symmetry.space_group_name_H-M   'P 1'
#
loop_
_entity.id
_entity.type
_entity.pdbx_description
1 polymer ?
#
loop_
_entity_poly.entity_id
_entity_poly.type
_entity_poly.pdbx_seq_one_letter_code
_entity_poly.pdbx_strand_id
1 'polypeptide(L)'
;MCDTVAIMYAGKIVESSDVTTVFTRCRHPYTHGLIGSFPRLDVDVKRLDVIDGRVPSLVNPPPGCRFHTRCRYATDICSREEPQLAEVGKGHLVSCWNVDRLDW
;
A
#
# COMPACT_ATOMS: atom_id res chain seq x y z
N MET A 1 -5.38 22.18 -3.14
CA MET A 1 -4.15 21.37 -3.28
C MET A 1 -3.83 20.82 -1.89
N CYS A 2 -3.32 19.59 -1.77
CA CYS A 2 -2.95 19.00 -0.47
C CYS A 2 -1.43 18.85 -0.38
N ASP A 3 -0.89 19.02 0.82
CA ASP A 3 0.55 18.86 1.09
C ASP A 3 0.87 17.43 1.54
N THR A 4 -0.12 16.69 2.06
CA THR A 4 0.02 15.34 2.60
C THR A 4 -1.14 14.47 2.15
N VAL A 5 -0.85 13.20 1.86
CA VAL A 5 -1.83 12.20 1.44
C VAL A 5 -1.77 11.03 2.42
N ALA A 6 -2.94 10.61 2.91
CA ALA A 6 -3.11 9.39 3.67
C ALA A 6 -3.88 8.37 2.82
N ILE A 7 -3.30 7.19 2.64
CA ILE A 7 -3.87 6.08 1.88
C ILE A 7 -4.43 5.08 2.87
N MET A 8 -5.68 4.70 2.63
CA MET A 8 -6.40 3.77 3.48
C MET A 8 -6.74 2.48 2.74
N TYR A 9 -6.71 1.38 3.48
CA TYR A 9 -7.21 0.09 3.03
C TYR A 9 -8.05 -0.56 4.13
N ALA A 10 -9.26 -1.00 3.75
CA ALA A 10 -10.19 -1.69 4.64
C ALA A 10 -10.32 -1.03 6.02
N GLY A 11 -10.45 0.31 6.07
CA GLY A 11 -10.64 1.07 7.31
C GLY A 11 -9.36 1.39 8.12
N LYS A 12 -8.16 1.15 7.59
CA LYS A 12 -6.88 1.46 8.24
C LYS A 12 -6.02 2.35 7.34
N ILE A 13 -5.32 3.32 7.93
CA ILE A 13 -4.25 4.05 7.22
C ILE A 13 -3.09 3.09 7.02
N VAL A 14 -2.72 2.85 5.77
CA VAL A 14 -1.62 1.95 5.42
C VAL A 14 -0.36 2.69 5.03
N GLU A 15 -0.50 3.95 4.58
CA GLU A 15 0.61 4.80 4.21
C GLU A 15 0.20 6.28 4.28
N SER A 16 1.09 7.15 4.75
CA SER A 16 0.88 8.60 4.75
C SER A 16 2.20 9.32 4.55
N SER A 17 2.27 10.27 3.62
CA SER A 17 3.44 11.12 3.39
C SER A 17 3.07 12.34 2.54
N ASP A 18 4.05 13.18 2.22
CA ASP A 18 3.85 14.22 1.21
C ASP A 18 3.54 13.60 -0.16
N VAL A 19 2.83 14.38 -1.00
CA VAL A 19 2.38 13.91 -2.32
C VAL A 19 3.56 13.39 -3.15
N THR A 20 4.70 14.10 -3.17
CA THR A 20 5.83 13.72 -4.02
C THR A 20 6.39 12.37 -3.59
N THR A 21 6.59 12.17 -2.28
CA THR A 21 7.11 10.92 -1.73
C THR A 21 6.17 9.75 -2.00
N VAL A 22 4.85 9.92 -1.82
CA VAL A 22 3.89 8.85 -2.13
C VAL A 22 3.98 8.42 -3.59
N PHE A 23 4.01 9.36 -4.53
CA PHE A 23 4.00 9.01 -5.96
C PHE A 23 5.34 8.48 -6.50
N THR A 24 6.46 8.79 -5.85
CA THR A 24 7.80 8.44 -6.35
C THR A 24 8.52 7.36 -5.54
N ARG A 25 8.15 7.19 -4.26
CA ARG A 25 8.82 6.32 -3.29
C ARG A 25 7.86 5.72 -2.27
N CYS A 26 6.65 5.35 -2.68
CA CYS A 26 5.76 4.58 -1.82
C CYS A 26 6.40 3.32 -1.22
N ARG A 27 5.88 2.86 -0.10
CA ARG A 27 6.46 1.75 0.66
C ARG A 27 5.46 0.65 0.95
N HIS A 28 4.17 0.93 0.88
CA HIS A 28 3.15 -0.08 1.06
C HIS A 28 2.78 -0.74 -0.28
N PRO A 29 2.80 -2.09 -0.39
CA PRO A 29 2.45 -2.79 -1.64
C PRO A 29 1.07 -2.43 -2.22
N TYR A 30 0.11 -2.10 -1.37
CA TYR A 30 -1.19 -1.58 -1.81
C TYR A 30 -1.07 -0.24 -2.54
N THR A 31 -0.33 0.72 -1.97
CA THR A 31 -0.08 2.03 -2.58
C THR A 31 0.64 1.87 -3.91
N HIS A 32 1.65 1.00 -3.97
CA HIS A 32 2.34 0.69 -5.21
C HIS A 32 1.39 0.18 -6.29
N GLY A 33 0.52 -0.77 -5.93
CA GLY A 33 -0.53 -1.26 -6.83
C GLY A 33 -1.47 -0.15 -7.30
N LEU A 34 -1.92 0.73 -6.40
CA LEU A 34 -2.77 1.87 -6.75
C LEU A 34 -2.09 2.81 -7.76
N ILE A 35 -0.82 3.16 -7.53
CA ILE A 35 -0.06 4.03 -8.42
C ILE A 35 0.14 3.38 -9.79
N GLY A 36 0.47 2.08 -9.82
CA GLY A 36 0.61 1.30 -11.06
C GLY A 36 -0.71 1.13 -11.84
N SER A 37 -1.86 1.24 -11.17
CA SER A 37 -3.17 1.20 -11.82
C SER A 37 -3.58 2.54 -12.46
N PHE A 38 -2.86 3.65 -12.22
CA PHE A 38 -3.20 4.93 -12.84
C PHE A 38 -2.71 4.99 -14.30
N PRO A 39 -3.59 5.34 -15.26
CA PRO A 39 -3.17 5.52 -16.64
C PRO A 39 -2.23 6.73 -16.76
N ARG A 40 -1.06 6.50 -17.34
CA ARG A 40 -0.13 7.56 -17.72
C ARG A 40 -0.56 8.14 -19.07
N LEU A 41 -0.77 9.46 -19.12
CA LEU A 41 -1.21 10.17 -20.33
C LEU A 41 -0.11 10.26 -21.40
N ASP A 42 1.14 10.15 -20.97
CA ASP A 42 2.36 10.26 -21.77
C ASP A 42 2.90 8.90 -22.26
N VAL A 43 2.32 7.79 -21.80
CA VAL A 43 2.81 6.44 -22.12
C VAL A 43 1.64 5.58 -22.58
N ASP A 44 1.76 5.01 -23.78
CA ASP A 44 0.77 4.04 -24.27
C ASP A 44 0.99 2.68 -23.57
N VAL A 45 0.38 2.53 -22.38
CA VAL A 45 0.53 1.34 -21.56
C VAL A 45 -0.48 0.28 -22.03
N LYS A 46 0.00 -0.81 -22.63
CA LYS A 46 -0.87 -1.91 -23.11
C LYS A 46 -1.64 -2.63 -21.98
N ARG A 47 -1.16 -2.57 -20.74
CA ARG A 47 -1.78 -3.25 -19.59
C ARG A 47 -1.41 -2.51 -18.29
N LEU A 48 -2.42 -2.11 -17.53
CA LEU A 48 -2.24 -1.54 -16.19
C LEU A 48 -2.04 -2.65 -15.17
N ASP A 49 -1.26 -2.36 -14.12
CA ASP A 49 -1.15 -3.28 -12.99
C ASP A 49 -2.49 -3.31 -12.25
N VAL A 50 -2.97 -4.52 -11.97
CA VAL A 50 -4.23 -4.75 -11.25
C VAL A 50 -3.90 -5.43 -9.93
N ILE A 51 -4.50 -4.93 -8.85
CA ILE A 51 -4.41 -5.61 -7.55
C ILE A 51 -5.39 -6.78 -7.56
N ASP A 52 -4.87 -7.99 -7.73
CA ASP A 52 -5.66 -9.21 -7.77
C ASP A 52 -6.46 -9.48 -6.49
N GLY A 53 -7.50 -10.30 -6.63
CA GLY A 53 -8.36 -10.72 -5.53
C GLY A 53 -9.48 -9.72 -5.18
N ARG A 54 -10.27 -10.07 -4.15
CA ARG A 54 -11.42 -9.29 -3.68
C ARG A 54 -11.09 -8.55 -2.40
N VAL A 55 -11.69 -7.38 -2.20
CA VAL A 55 -11.60 -6.63 -0.93
C VAL A 55 -12.14 -7.51 0.21
N PRO A 56 -11.44 -7.62 1.36
CA PRO A 56 -11.89 -8.43 2.49
C PRO A 56 -13.16 -7.86 3.11
N SER A 57 -13.88 -8.71 3.85
CA SER A 57 -15.01 -8.27 4.66
C SER A 57 -14.55 -7.29 5.74
N LEU A 58 -15.29 -6.19 5.92
CA LEU A 58 -15.07 -5.27 7.04
C LEU A 58 -15.70 -5.78 8.35
N VAL A 59 -16.68 -6.70 8.25
CA VAL A 59 -17.33 -7.32 9.42
C VAL A 59 -16.39 -8.33 10.06
N ASN A 60 -15.75 -9.17 9.24
CA ASN A 60 -14.79 -10.19 9.65
C ASN A 60 -13.49 -10.02 8.85
N PRO A 61 -12.66 -9.01 9.17
CA PRO A 61 -11.41 -8.80 8.46
C PRO A 61 -10.43 -9.95 8.73
N PRO A 62 -9.51 -10.24 7.79
CA PRO A 62 -8.46 -11.21 8.04
C PRO A 62 -7.58 -10.77 9.23
N PRO A 63 -7.01 -11.71 9.99
CA PRO A 63 -6.07 -11.39 11.05
C PRO A 63 -4.80 -10.73 10.49
N GLY A 64 -4.09 -10.01 11.36
CA GLY A 64 -2.87 -9.31 11.00
C GLY A 64 -3.08 -8.15 10.01
N CYS A 65 -2.23 -8.05 9.00
CA CYS A 65 -2.30 -7.02 7.97
C CYS A 65 -3.51 -7.26 7.06
N ARG A 66 -4.47 -6.33 7.02
CA ARG A 66 -5.71 -6.48 6.22
C ARG A 66 -5.48 -6.72 4.73
N PHE A 67 -4.32 -6.34 4.20
CA PHE A 67 -3.95 -6.50 2.80
C PHE A 67 -3.21 -7.83 2.50
N HIS A 68 -2.84 -8.63 3.50
CA HIS A 68 -1.95 -9.78 3.32
C HIS A 68 -2.48 -10.83 2.32
N THR A 69 -3.80 -10.98 2.18
CA THR A 69 -4.43 -11.94 1.25
C THR A 69 -4.30 -11.54 -0.23
N ARG A 70 -3.92 -10.30 -0.51
CA ARG A 70 -3.75 -9.73 -1.86
C ARG A 70 -2.34 -9.19 -2.09
N CYS A 71 -1.49 -9.23 -1.08
CA CYS A 71 -0.15 -8.67 -1.13
C CYS A 71 0.81 -9.69 -1.73
N ARG A 72 1.44 -9.37 -2.87
CA ARG A 72 2.47 -10.21 -3.50
C ARG A 72 3.73 -10.39 -2.63
N TYR A 73 3.89 -9.53 -1.62
CA TYR A 73 5.00 -9.54 -0.67
C TYR A 73 4.61 -10.04 0.73
N ALA A 74 3.45 -10.68 0.87
CA ALA A 74 3.02 -11.21 2.17
C ALA A 74 3.98 -12.28 2.69
N THR A 75 4.27 -12.22 3.98
CA THR A 75 5.02 -13.23 4.76
C THR A 75 4.16 -13.76 5.89
N ASP A 76 4.61 -14.81 6.57
CA ASP A 76 3.85 -15.45 7.68
C ASP A 76 3.46 -14.48 8.80
N ILE A 77 4.31 -13.52 9.14
CA ILE A 77 3.98 -12.49 10.14
C ILE A 77 2.78 -11.63 9.72
N CYS A 78 2.60 -11.38 8.42
CA CYS A 78 1.53 -10.53 7.90
C CYS A 78 0.13 -11.12 8.13
N SER A 79 -0.01 -12.44 8.24
CA SER A 79 -1.29 -13.11 8.50
C SER A 79 -1.57 -13.30 10.00
N ARG A 80 -0.59 -13.01 10.86
CA ARG A 80 -0.67 -13.22 12.30
C ARG A 80 -0.74 -11.92 13.08
N GLU A 81 0.02 -10.92 12.65
CA GLU A 81 0.22 -9.67 13.39
C GLU A 81 -0.03 -8.44 12.53
N GLU A 82 -0.75 -7.46 13.10
CA GLU A 82 -1.05 -6.20 12.44
C GLU A 82 0.19 -5.28 12.52
N PRO A 83 0.75 -4.83 11.39
CA PRO A 83 1.89 -3.92 11.42
C PRO A 83 1.48 -2.57 11.99
N GLN A 84 2.30 -2.02 12.89
CA GLN A 84 2.09 -0.66 13.38
C GLN A 84 2.31 0.35 12.26
N LEU A 85 1.58 1.47 12.31
CA LEU A 85 1.86 2.62 11.48
C LEU A 85 3.13 3.31 12.03
N ALA A 86 4.26 3.09 11.36
CA ALA A 86 5.57 3.53 11.83
C ALA A 86 6.24 4.46 10.81
N GLU A 87 7.09 5.36 11.30
CA GLU A 87 7.85 6.27 10.44
C GLU A 87 9.04 5.55 9.79
N VAL A 88 9.13 5.62 8.46
CA VAL A 88 10.23 5.06 7.67
C VAL A 88 11.11 6.13 7.02
N GLY A 89 10.88 7.40 7.38
CA GLY A 89 11.72 8.55 7.07
C GLY A 89 10.94 9.84 6.82
N LYS A 90 11.44 10.98 7.31
CA LYS A 90 10.94 12.36 7.03
C LYS A 90 9.40 12.49 6.97
N GLY A 91 8.69 11.98 7.96
CA GLY A 91 7.22 12.05 8.03
C GLY A 91 6.47 11.05 7.14
N HIS A 92 7.16 10.10 6.53
CA HIS A 92 6.57 8.98 5.78
C HIS A 92 6.20 7.86 6.75
N LEU A 93 4.91 7.72 7.01
CA LEU A 93 4.33 6.70 7.88
C LEU A 93 3.83 5.53 7.04
N VAL A 94 4.15 4.30 7.44
CA VAL A 94 3.78 3.07 6.72
C VAL A 94 3.39 1.98 7.70
N SER A 95 2.28 1.30 7.45
CA SER A 95 1.84 0.12 8.19
C SER A 95 2.15 -1.14 7.37
N CYS A 96 3.42 -1.56 7.36
CA CYS A 96 3.86 -2.73 6.61
C CYS A 96 5.04 -3.42 7.31
N TRP A 97 5.08 -4.76 7.26
CA TRP A 97 6.24 -5.54 7.73
C TRP A 97 7.40 -5.55 6.72
N ASN A 98 7.12 -5.26 5.44
CA ASN A 98 8.04 -5.46 4.32
C ASN A 98 8.32 -4.15 3.56
N VAL A 99 8.56 -3.05 4.30
CA VAL A 99 8.71 -1.68 3.75
C VAL A 99 9.84 -1.52 2.72
N ASP A 100 10.85 -2.37 2.74
CA ASP A 100 12.01 -2.30 1.84
C ASP A 100 11.97 -3.33 0.69
N ARG A 101 10.84 -4.03 0.50
CA ARG A 101 10.73 -5.09 -0.52
C ARG A 101 10.08 -4.65 -1.83
N LEU A 102 9.78 -3.36 -1.99
CA LEU A 102 9.23 -2.83 -3.25
C LEU A 102 10.37 -2.55 -4.22
N ASP A 103 10.34 -3.24 -5.35
CA ASP A 103 11.21 -2.98 -6.49
C ASP A 103 10.60 -1.85 -7.33
N TRP A 104 11.40 -0.82 -7.62
CA TRP A 104 11.04 0.39 -8.36
C TRP A 104 11.60 0.38 -9.78
#